data_AF-A0A1C6HU40-F1
#
_entry.id   AF-A0A1C6HU40-F1
#
_cell.length_a   1.000
_cell.length_b   1.000
_cell.length_c   1.000
_cell.angle_alpha   90.00
_cell.angle_beta   90.00
_cell.angle_gamma   90.00
#
_symmetry.space_group_name_H-M   'P 1'
#
loop_
_entity.id
_entity.type
_entity.pdbx_description
1 polymer ?
#
loop_
_entity_poly.entity_id
_entity_poly.type
_entity_poly.pdbx_seq_one_letter_code
_entity_poly.pdbx_strand_id
1 'polypeptide(L)' 'MTVREAGKGIVRSGGGTYRIGYTDLYGMEQETELSAFGMKDLEELWSSLCPEFECRKNSICYIERA' A
#
# COMPACT_ATOMS: atom_id res chain seq x y z
N MET A 1 3.25 6.48 6.45
CA MET A 1 2.64 5.43 7.30
C MET A 1 2.95 4.05 6.74
N THR A 2 2.74 3.01 7.51
CA THR A 2 2.82 1.60 7.09
C THR A 2 1.48 1.13 6.50
N VAL A 3 1.49 -0.01 5.81
CA VAL A 3 0.25 -0.66 5.31
C VAL A 3 -0.71 -0.96 6.46
N ARG A 4 -0.21 -1.40 7.62
CA ARG A 4 -1.04 -1.71 8.79
C ARG A 4 -1.76 -0.50 9.36
N GLU A 5 -1.09 0.64 9.37
CA GLU A 5 -1.67 1.90 9.85
C GLU A 5 -2.74 2.39 8.87
N ALA A 6 -2.38 2.54 7.59
CA ALA A 6 -3.27 3.09 6.58
C ALA A 6 -4.44 2.16 6.22
N GLY A 7 -4.20 0.84 6.21
CA GLY A 7 -5.21 -0.14 5.85
C GLY A 7 -6.14 -0.56 7.00
N LYS A 8 -5.93 -0.06 8.23
CA LYS A 8 -6.71 -0.47 9.40
C LYS A 8 -8.20 -0.14 9.20
N GLY A 9 -9.06 -1.17 9.22
CA GLY A 9 -10.50 -1.02 9.01
C GLY A 9 -10.93 -0.95 7.54
N ILE A 10 -9.97 -0.89 6.61
CA ILE A 10 -10.19 -0.80 5.16
C ILE A 10 -9.92 -2.16 4.51
N VAL A 11 -8.75 -2.73 4.80
CA VAL A 11 -8.33 -4.03 4.28
C VAL A 11 -9.14 -5.15 4.94
N ARG A 12 -9.86 -5.93 4.13
CA ARG A 12 -10.72 -7.02 4.58
C ARG A 12 -10.13 -8.36 4.16
N SER A 13 -10.37 -9.39 4.98
CA SER A 13 -10.12 -10.78 4.60
C SER A 13 -11.05 -11.19 3.46
N GLY A 14 -10.55 -11.98 2.51
CA GLY A 14 -11.33 -12.51 1.41
C GLY A 14 -11.10 -11.79 0.06
N GLY A 15 -10.06 -10.97 -0.04
CA GLY A 15 -9.73 -10.30 -1.30
C GLY A 15 -10.23 -8.87 -1.40
N GLY A 16 -9.52 -8.10 -2.20
CA GLY A 16 -9.91 -6.75 -2.57
C GLY A 16 -8.82 -6.07 -3.37
N THR A 17 -9.24 -5.09 -4.12
CA THR A 17 -8.36 -4.16 -4.82
C THR A 17 -8.25 -2.90 -3.99
N TYR A 18 -7.03 -2.42 -3.79
CA TYR A 18 -6.73 -1.29 -2.93
C TYR A 18 -5.92 -0.26 -3.69
N ARG A 19 -6.41 0.98 -3.69
CA ARG A 19 -5.67 2.14 -4.15
C ARG A 19 -4.77 2.63 -3.03
N ILE A 20 -3.49 2.81 -3.33
CA ILE A 20 -2.47 3.20 -2.36
C ILE A 20 -1.81 4.49 -2.85
N GLY A 21 -1.98 5.56 -2.08
CA GLY A 21 -1.19 6.78 -2.25
C GLY A 21 0.08 6.72 -1.42
N TYR A 22 1.22 7.08 -2.01
CA TYR A 22 2.53 7.06 -1.34
C TYR A 22 3.44 8.17 -1.87
N THR A 23 4.52 8.43 -1.13
CA THR A 23 5.58 9.34 -1.58
C THR A 23 6.80 8.55 -2.01
N ASP A 24 7.31 8.79 -3.23
CA ASP A 24 8.56 8.20 -3.70
C ASP A 24 9.79 8.80 -2.99
N LEU A 25 10.98 8.28 -3.31
CA LEU A 25 12.25 8.73 -2.74
C LEU A 25 12.65 10.14 -3.18
N TYR A 26 11.99 10.69 -4.21
CA TYR A 26 12.18 12.06 -4.70
C TYR A 26 11.21 13.05 -4.05
N GLY A 27 10.30 12.58 -3.20
CA GLY A 27 9.32 13.42 -2.52
C GLY A 27 8.07 13.69 -3.36
N MET A 28 7.86 12.97 -4.46
CA MET A 28 6.69 13.13 -5.31
C MET A 28 5.57 12.18 -4.86
N GLU A 29 4.33 12.67 -4.90
CA GLU A 29 3.15 11.86 -4.62
C GLU A 29 2.84 10.96 -5.82
N GLN A 30 2.62 9.69 -5.54
CA GLN A 30 2.31 8.64 -6.51
C GLN A 30 1.09 7.85 -6.05
N GLU A 31 0.42 7.20 -6.99
CA GLU A 31 -0.67 6.27 -6.71
C GLU A 31 -0.42 4.94 -7.43
N THR A 32 -0.81 3.85 -6.79
CA THR A 32 -0.83 2.52 -7.40
C THR A 32 -2.03 1.73 -6.93
N GLU A 33 -2.33 0.64 -7.62
CA GLU A 33 -3.44 -0.26 -7.29
C GLU A 33 -2.91 -1.67 -7.09
N LEU A 34 -3.19 -2.25 -5.93
CA LEU A 34 -2.76 -3.59 -5.56
C LEU A 34 -3.95 -4.46 -5.17
N SER A 35 -4.00 -5.68 -5.69
CA SER A 35 -4.95 -6.70 -5.26
C SER A 35 -4.33 -7.56 -4.15
N ALA A 36 -5.03 -7.72 -3.04
CA ALA A 36 -4.57 -8.54 -1.92
C ALA A 36 -5.70 -9.25 -1.18
N PHE A 37 -5.42 -10.44 -0.65
CA PHE A 37 -6.36 -11.27 0.11
C PHE A 37 -6.60 -10.80 1.54
N GLY A 38 -5.72 -9.94 2.07
CA GLY A 38 -5.84 -9.36 3.40
C GLY A 38 -4.61 -8.54 3.80
N MET A 39 -4.57 -8.13 5.07
CA MET A 39 -3.54 -7.20 5.57
C MET A 39 -2.10 -7.72 5.40
N LYS A 40 -1.86 -8.99 5.73
CA LYS A 40 -0.53 -9.59 5.63
C LYS A 40 -0.05 -9.67 4.18
N ASP A 41 -0.92 -10.12 3.30
CA ASP A 41 -0.65 -10.25 1.86
C ASP A 41 -0.35 -8.87 1.24
N LEU A 42 -1.13 -7.85 1.60
CA LEU A 42 -0.90 -6.48 1.15
C LEU A 42 0.43 -5.90 1.66
N GLU A 43 0.81 -6.19 2.91
CA GLU A 43 2.08 -5.77 3.50
C GLU A 43 3.29 -6.42 2.80
N GLU A 44 3.19 -7.72 2.48
CA GLU A 44 4.23 -8.46 1.76
C GLU A 44 4.37 -7.94 0.32
N LEU A 45 3.26 -7.76 -0.40
CA LEU A 45 3.24 -7.25 -1.77
C LEU A 45 3.76 -5.81 -1.85
N TRP A 46 3.33 -4.93 -0.94
CA TRP A 46 3.85 -3.57 -0.87
C TRP A 46 5.36 -3.56 -0.63
N SER A 47 5.82 -4.39 0.31
CA SER A 47 7.25 -4.48 0.63
C SER A 47 8.08 -5.00 -0.55
N SER A 48 7.56 -5.91 -1.37
CA SER A 48 8.29 -6.43 -2.53
C SER A 48 8.39 -5.40 -3.66
N LEU A 49 7.38 -4.54 -3.80
CA LEU A 49 7.30 -3.53 -4.87
C LEU A 49 7.96 -2.19 -4.51
N CYS A 50 8.23 -1.91 -3.23
CA CYS A 50 8.92 -0.69 -2.81
C CYS A 50 10.20 -0.34 -3.62
N PRO A 51 11.07 -1.30 -4.00
CA PRO A 51 12.22 -1.00 -4.87
C PRO A 51 11.83 -0.55 -6.27
N GLU A 52 10.75 -1.11 -6.84
CA GLU A 52 10.26 -0.77 -8.19
C GLU A 52 9.54 0.59 -8.20
N PHE A 53 8.86 0.91 -7.11
CA PHE A 53 8.20 2.19 -6.89
C PHE A 53 9.13 3.28 -6.37
N GLU A 54 10.41 2.95 -6.21
CA GLU A 54 11.43 3.85 -5.65
C GLU A 54 10.91 4.53 -4.38
N CYS A 55 10.32 3.75 -3.45
CA CYS A 55 9.68 4.28 -2.25
C CYS A 55 10.10 3.52 -0.99
N ARG A 56 9.82 4.11 0.18
CA ARG A 56 10.07 3.46 1.48
C ARG A 56 8.84 2.66 1.92
N LYS A 57 9.03 1.58 2.67
CA LYS A 57 7.91 0.78 3.20
C LYS A 57 6.90 1.60 4.02
N ASN A 58 7.37 2.63 4.71
CA ASN A 58 6.57 3.53 5.55
C ASN A 58 6.19 4.86 4.87
N SER A 59 6.23 4.93 3.53
CA SER A 59 5.91 6.12 2.74
C SER A 59 4.43 6.28 2.38
N ILE A 60 3.55 5.38 2.85
CA ILE A 60 2.12 5.41 2.50
C ILE A 60 1.43 6.64 3.11
N CYS A 61 0.68 7.36 2.28
CA CYS A 61 -0.17 8.49 2.64
C CYS A 61 -1.62 8.05 2.88
N TYR A 62 -2.14 7.10 2.12
CA TYR A 62 -3.48 6.55 2.33
C TYR A 62 -3.63 5.16 1.67
N ILE A 63 -4.63 4.41 2.13
CA ILE A 63 -5.13 3.21 1.45
C ILE A 63 -6.65 3.35 1.36
N GLU A 64 -7.21 3.12 0.18
CA GLU A 64 -8.63 3.07 -0.07
C GLU A 64 -8.99 1.76 -0.76
N ARG A 65 -10.23 1.29 -0.56
CA ARG A 65 -10.74 0.15 -1.31
C ARG A 65 -11.34 0.66 -2.62
N ALA A 66 -10.90 0.10 -3.74
CA ALA A 66 -11.46 0.37 -5.07
C ALA A 66 -12.85 -0.26 -5.23
#